data_AF-A0A8I1PK24-F1
#
_entry.id   AF-A0A8I1PK24-F1
#
_cell.length_a   1.000
_cell.length_b   1.000
_cell.length_c   1.000
_cell.angle_alpha   90.00
_cell.angle_beta   90.00
_cell.angle_gamma   90.00
#
_symmetry.space_group_name_H-M   'P 1'
#
loop_
_entity.id
_entity.type
_entity.pdbx_description
1 polymer ?
#
loop_
_entity_poly.entity_id
_entity_poly.type
_entity_poly.pdbx_seq_one_letter_code
_entity_poly.pdbx_strand_id
1 'polypeptide(L)'
;MAAATNPRPVTAIDALGQAERTALEWIDTVADTVGTPDQGFAYRLLRAWLHAVRDRLEVDGAAHLGAQLPLLLRGIWYDGWRPSVVPVKFGPEQLVSRVSAEAGVDPVEARRVIPLVTAALDRRWAPGQTDHLLTQLPASLRELVAPDAGAPGSRTRSGRPVTSAPDDDAPAPTPPAGSPERIGTLERTVARLVDALSELVRAIEAAPANDAAAHVPRAYRVLTPQPSEPGKAFSRNVVDAAHHARTLLAGLGEPGAEVPRARAPGP
;
A
#
# COMPACT_ATOMS: atom_id res chain seq x y z
N MET A 1 -45.00 23.05 7.49
CA MET A 1 -43.88 23.24 8.44
C MET A 1 -42.91 22.08 8.22
N ALA A 2 -41.95 22.26 7.31
CA ALA A 2 -41.00 21.21 6.95
C ALA A 2 -39.90 21.13 8.01
N ALA A 3 -39.78 19.98 8.68
CA ALA A 3 -38.71 19.71 9.62
C ALA A 3 -37.38 19.67 8.87
N ALA A 4 -36.55 20.69 9.08
CA ALA A 4 -35.18 20.72 8.61
C ALA A 4 -34.42 19.55 9.26
N THR A 5 -34.19 18.49 8.47
CA THR A 5 -33.29 17.40 8.86
C THR A 5 -31.88 17.98 8.83
N ASN A 6 -31.39 18.41 9.99
CA ASN A 6 -30.04 18.91 10.12
C ASN A 6 -29.08 17.72 9.91
N PRO A 7 -28.17 17.75 8.91
CA PRO A 7 -27.27 16.63 8.66
C PRO A 7 -26.38 16.41 9.89
N ARG A 8 -26.24 15.16 10.32
CA ARG A 8 -25.33 14.81 11.43
C ARG A 8 -23.90 15.21 11.06
N PRO A 9 -23.11 15.78 11.99
CA PRO A 9 -21.72 16.09 11.73
C PRO A 9 -20.97 14.79 11.41
N VAL A 10 -20.27 14.77 10.26
CA VAL A 10 -19.43 13.64 9.84
C VAL A 10 -18.35 13.43 10.89
N THR A 11 -18.33 12.26 11.53
CA THR A 11 -17.29 11.95 12.53
C THR A 11 -16.00 11.53 11.84
N ALA A 12 -14.86 11.60 12.54
CA ALA A 12 -13.58 11.13 12.02
C ALA A 12 -13.63 9.64 11.60
N ILE A 13 -14.44 8.84 12.28
CA ILE A 13 -14.66 7.42 11.98
C ILE A 13 -15.42 7.27 10.65
N ASP A 14 -16.43 8.10 10.40
CA ASP A 14 -17.19 8.08 9.14
C ASP A 14 -16.30 8.45 7.95
N ALA A 15 -15.38 9.41 8.13
CA ALA A 15 -14.43 9.81 7.11
C ALA A 15 -13.46 8.67 6.74
N LEU A 16 -13.00 7.89 7.73
CA LEU A 16 -12.17 6.72 7.50
C LEU A 16 -12.96 5.61 6.78
N GLY A 17 -14.19 5.33 7.20
CA GLY A 17 -15.05 4.35 6.52
C GLY A 17 -15.39 4.75 5.09
N GLN A 18 -15.50 6.04 4.79
CA GLN A 18 -15.62 6.53 3.41
C GLN A 18 -14.32 6.32 2.62
N ALA A 19 -13.16 6.60 3.22
CA ALA A 19 -11.86 6.40 2.57
C ALA A 19 -11.61 4.93 2.22
N GLU A 20 -12.00 4.00 3.11
CA GLU A 20 -11.96 2.57 2.85
C GLU A 20 -12.84 2.16 1.68
N ARG A 21 -14.13 2.54 1.70
CA ARG A 21 -15.06 2.23 0.60
C ARG A 21 -14.55 2.75 -0.74
N THR A 22 -14.09 4.00 -0.78
CA THR A 22 -13.53 4.55 -2.01
C THR A 22 -12.28 3.79 -2.46
N ALA A 23 -11.38 3.37 -1.56
CA ALA A 23 -10.22 2.57 -1.95
C ALA A 23 -10.60 1.18 -2.49
N LEU A 24 -11.58 0.50 -1.86
CA LEU A 24 -12.08 -0.79 -2.33
C LEU A 24 -12.72 -0.67 -3.72
N GLU A 25 -13.53 0.37 -3.96
CA GLU A 25 -14.11 0.59 -5.28
C GLU A 25 -13.02 0.76 -6.37
N TRP A 26 -11.90 1.40 -6.06
CA TRP A 26 -10.78 1.55 -7.00
C TRP A 26 -10.13 0.20 -7.30
N ILE A 27 -9.94 -0.63 -6.28
CA ILE A 27 -9.42 -2.00 -6.43
C ILE A 27 -10.39 -2.84 -7.26
N ASP A 28 -11.70 -2.72 -7.03
CA ASP A 28 -12.74 -3.40 -7.81
C ASP A 28 -12.73 -2.96 -9.27
N THR A 29 -12.52 -1.67 -9.54
CA THR A 29 -12.40 -1.18 -10.93
C THR A 29 -11.18 -1.80 -11.63
N VAL A 30 -10.07 -1.99 -10.91
CA VAL A 30 -8.89 -2.69 -11.44
C VAL A 30 -9.21 -4.17 -11.67
N ALA A 31 -9.86 -4.83 -10.72
CA ALA A 31 -10.26 -6.23 -10.82
C ALA A 31 -11.16 -6.47 -12.05
N ASP A 32 -12.19 -5.65 -12.22
CA ASP A 32 -13.12 -5.69 -13.35
C ASP A 32 -12.41 -5.48 -14.68
N THR A 33 -11.50 -4.50 -14.74
CA THR A 33 -10.81 -4.13 -15.99
C THR A 33 -9.77 -5.19 -16.40
N VAL A 34 -9.14 -5.84 -15.44
CA VAL A 34 -8.18 -6.94 -15.69
C VAL A 34 -8.88 -8.29 -15.93
N GLY A 35 -10.15 -8.40 -15.51
CA GLY A 35 -10.98 -9.59 -15.68
C GLY A 35 -10.72 -10.67 -14.62
N THR A 36 -10.48 -10.27 -13.37
CA THR A 36 -10.16 -11.18 -12.26
C THR A 36 -11.14 -11.02 -11.10
N PRO A 37 -11.63 -12.12 -10.49
CA PRO A 37 -12.43 -12.05 -9.27
C PRO A 37 -11.58 -11.90 -8.00
N ASP A 38 -10.24 -12.02 -8.09
CA ASP A 38 -9.33 -11.91 -6.95
C ASP A 38 -8.97 -10.43 -6.67
N GLN A 39 -9.67 -9.83 -5.71
CA GLN A 39 -9.40 -8.46 -5.23
C GLN A 39 -7.99 -8.31 -4.64
N GLY A 40 -7.46 -9.35 -3.99
CA GLY A 40 -6.11 -9.33 -3.43
C GLY A 40 -5.06 -9.26 -4.54
N PHE A 41 -5.30 -9.96 -5.65
CA PHE A 41 -4.49 -9.85 -6.86
C PHE A 41 -4.58 -8.46 -7.49
N ALA A 42 -5.79 -7.92 -7.66
CA ALA A 42 -5.99 -6.57 -8.20
C ALA A 42 -5.29 -5.49 -7.33
N TYR A 43 -5.35 -5.64 -6.01
CA TYR A 43 -4.62 -4.79 -5.07
C TYR A 43 -3.10 -4.86 -5.27
N ARG A 44 -2.52 -6.06 -5.33
CA ARG A 44 -1.07 -6.22 -5.56
C ARG A 44 -0.64 -5.60 -6.87
N LEU A 45 -1.44 -5.77 -7.91
CA LEU A 45 -1.18 -5.21 -9.22
C LEU A 45 -1.27 -3.68 -9.22
N LEU A 46 -2.30 -3.10 -8.59
CA LEU A 46 -2.44 -1.65 -8.43
C LEU A 46 -1.24 -1.08 -7.68
N ARG A 47 -0.86 -1.68 -6.54
CA ARG A 47 0.32 -1.26 -5.75
C ARG A 47 1.60 -1.28 -6.58
N ALA A 48 1.84 -2.37 -7.31
CA ALA A 48 3.00 -2.52 -8.18
C ALA A 48 3.05 -1.45 -9.28
N TRP A 49 1.91 -1.18 -9.94
CA TRP A 49 1.82 -0.14 -10.96
C TRP A 49 2.06 1.25 -10.36
N LEU A 50 1.44 1.56 -9.22
CA LEU A 50 1.58 2.84 -8.53
C LEU A 50 3.04 3.13 -8.20
N HIS A 51 3.75 2.18 -7.57
CA HIS A 51 5.16 2.36 -7.23
C HIS A 51 6.06 2.47 -8.46
N ALA A 52 5.85 1.60 -9.45
CA ALA A 52 6.67 1.61 -10.65
C ALA A 52 6.52 2.92 -11.43
N VAL A 53 5.29 3.42 -11.62
CA VAL A 53 5.04 4.70 -12.28
C VAL A 53 5.58 5.86 -11.45
N ARG A 54 5.30 5.92 -10.15
CA ARG A 54 5.81 6.95 -9.22
C ARG A 54 7.30 7.16 -9.34
N ASP A 55 8.06 6.07 -9.29
CA ASP A 55 9.52 6.13 -9.29
C ASP A 55 10.09 6.65 -10.61
N ARG A 56 9.30 6.65 -11.69
CA ARG A 56 9.68 7.21 -12.99
C ARG A 56 9.44 8.70 -13.11
N LEU A 57 8.51 9.25 -12.32
CA LEU A 57 8.13 10.66 -12.36
C LEU A 57 9.13 11.52 -11.58
N GLU A 58 9.17 12.80 -11.92
CA GLU A 58 9.82 13.80 -11.08
C GLU A 58 8.98 14.05 -9.81
N VAL A 59 9.59 14.65 -8.79
CA VAL A 59 8.96 14.87 -7.47
C VAL A 59 7.60 15.58 -7.60
N ASP A 60 7.54 16.64 -8.39
CA ASP A 60 6.31 17.43 -8.57
C ASP A 60 5.22 16.63 -9.31
N GLY A 61 5.60 15.88 -10.34
CA GLY A 61 4.68 15.00 -11.07
C GLY A 61 4.13 13.88 -10.19
N ALA A 62 4.99 13.26 -9.38
CA ALA A 62 4.60 12.23 -8.43
C ALA A 62 3.68 12.78 -7.32
N ALA A 63 3.96 13.97 -6.81
CA ALA A 63 3.13 14.63 -5.80
C ALA A 63 1.76 15.02 -6.36
N HIS A 64 1.73 15.57 -7.58
CA HIS A 64 0.50 15.93 -8.28
C HIS A 64 -0.39 14.70 -8.52
N LEU A 65 0.18 13.59 -9.00
CA LEU A 65 -0.58 12.35 -9.19
C LEU A 65 -1.07 11.75 -7.87
N GLY A 66 -0.21 11.74 -6.83
CA GLY A 66 -0.57 11.24 -5.51
C GLY A 66 -1.70 12.03 -4.83
N ALA A 67 -1.86 13.31 -5.17
CA ALA A 67 -2.98 14.13 -4.68
C ALA A 67 -4.34 13.66 -5.24
N GLN A 68 -4.37 13.06 -6.44
CA GLN A 68 -5.59 12.55 -7.07
C GLN A 68 -6.06 11.20 -6.49
N LEU A 69 -5.21 10.54 -5.69
CA LEU A 69 -5.55 9.25 -5.09
C LEU A 69 -6.46 9.40 -3.86
N PRO A 70 -7.39 8.44 -3.66
CA PRO A 70 -8.10 8.26 -2.39
C PRO A 70 -7.14 8.17 -1.21
N LEU A 71 -7.59 8.58 -0.02
CA LEU A 71 -6.74 8.69 1.18
C LEU A 71 -5.91 7.43 1.47
N LEU A 72 -6.52 6.24 1.43
CA LEU A 72 -5.79 5.00 1.71
C LEU A 72 -4.82 4.62 0.58
N LEU A 73 -5.22 4.82 -0.69
CA LEU A 73 -4.33 4.58 -1.83
C LEU A 73 -3.15 5.57 -1.86
N ARG A 74 -3.34 6.77 -1.32
CA ARG A 74 -2.25 7.74 -1.13
C ARG A 74 -1.22 7.24 -0.10
N GLY A 75 -1.67 6.55 0.95
CA GLY A 75 -0.77 5.88 1.89
C GLY A 75 0.12 4.86 1.20
N ILE A 76 -0.47 4.04 0.32
CA ILE A 76 0.26 3.08 -0.51
C ILE A 76 1.21 3.82 -1.46
N TRP A 77 0.73 4.84 -2.16
CA TRP A 77 1.54 5.62 -3.10
C TRP A 77 2.83 6.17 -2.50
N TYR A 78 2.82 6.61 -1.23
CA TYR A 78 4.01 7.14 -0.57
C TYR A 78 4.82 6.10 0.21
N ASP A 79 4.33 4.86 0.30
CA ASP A 79 5.03 3.76 0.97
C ASP A 79 6.40 3.52 0.32
N GLY A 80 7.44 3.53 1.16
CA GLY A 80 8.83 3.33 0.73
C GLY A 80 9.40 4.37 -0.25
N TRP A 81 8.71 5.49 -0.51
CA TRP A 81 9.16 6.47 -1.50
C TRP A 81 10.44 7.21 -1.07
N ARG A 82 11.35 7.43 -2.03
CA ARG A 82 12.61 8.16 -1.82
C ARG A 82 12.71 9.32 -2.83
N PRO A 83 12.26 10.54 -2.48
CA PRO A 83 12.25 11.68 -3.40
C PRO A 83 13.64 12.09 -3.92
N SER A 84 14.71 11.81 -3.16
CA SER A 84 16.07 12.21 -3.51
C SER A 84 16.69 11.41 -4.67
N VAL A 85 16.04 10.33 -5.12
CA VAL A 85 16.59 9.43 -6.17
C VAL A 85 15.68 9.34 -7.40
N VAL A 86 14.55 10.05 -7.41
CA VAL A 86 13.66 10.12 -8.57
C VAL A 86 14.03 11.32 -9.47
N PRO A 87 13.80 11.24 -10.78
CA PRO A 87 13.25 10.10 -11.52
C PRO A 87 14.27 8.97 -11.70
N VAL A 88 13.84 7.74 -11.39
CA VAL A 88 14.64 6.55 -11.65
C VAL A 88 14.56 6.23 -13.13
N LYS A 89 15.71 6.28 -13.82
CA LYS A 89 15.78 6.01 -15.26
C LYS A 89 15.71 4.51 -15.52
N PHE A 90 14.59 4.05 -16.08
CA PHE A 90 14.42 2.69 -16.56
C PHE A 90 13.56 2.63 -17.84
N GLY A 91 13.71 1.55 -18.60
CA GLY A 91 12.97 1.28 -19.84
C GLY A 91 11.81 0.30 -19.65
N PRO A 92 11.07 -0.03 -20.73
CA PRO A 92 9.87 -0.87 -20.69
C PRO A 92 10.08 -2.24 -20.04
N GLU A 93 11.15 -2.94 -20.37
CA GLU A 93 11.44 -4.26 -19.79
C GLU A 93 11.63 -4.23 -18.28
N GLN A 94 12.24 -3.16 -17.77
CA GLN A 94 12.44 -2.99 -16.35
C GLN A 94 11.16 -2.52 -15.65
N LEU A 95 10.28 -1.77 -16.33
CA LEU A 95 8.92 -1.51 -15.83
C LEU A 95 8.17 -2.84 -15.64
N VAL A 96 8.15 -3.67 -16.68
CA VAL A 96 7.52 -5.01 -16.65
C VAL A 96 8.10 -5.86 -15.52
N SER A 97 9.42 -5.91 -15.40
CA SER A 97 10.10 -6.71 -14.37
C SER A 97 9.76 -6.24 -12.95
N ARG A 98 9.68 -4.92 -12.73
CA ARG A 98 9.26 -4.36 -11.42
C ARG A 98 7.83 -4.72 -11.09
N VAL A 99 6.91 -4.54 -12.04
CA VAL A 99 5.49 -4.87 -11.85
C VAL A 99 5.31 -6.37 -11.63
N SER A 100 5.99 -7.20 -12.42
CA SER A 100 5.99 -8.66 -12.29
C SER A 100 6.46 -9.10 -10.89
N ALA A 101 7.62 -8.60 -10.44
CA ALA A 101 8.18 -8.96 -9.15
C ALA A 101 7.30 -8.52 -7.97
N GLU A 102 6.72 -7.32 -8.03
CA GLU A 102 5.91 -6.79 -6.94
C GLU A 102 4.47 -7.34 -6.91
N ALA A 103 3.87 -7.59 -8.07
CA ALA A 103 2.52 -8.16 -8.17
C ALA A 103 2.50 -9.70 -8.00
N GLY A 104 3.65 -10.36 -8.22
CA GLY A 104 3.79 -11.81 -8.17
C GLY A 104 3.22 -12.52 -9.40
N VAL A 105 3.42 -11.94 -10.59
CA VAL A 105 3.01 -12.52 -11.89
C VAL A 105 4.19 -12.73 -12.80
N ASP A 106 4.04 -13.56 -13.83
CA ASP A 106 5.05 -13.67 -14.85
C ASP A 106 5.16 -12.36 -15.70
N PRO A 107 6.32 -12.11 -16.35
CA PRO A 107 6.53 -10.89 -17.14
C PRO A 107 5.57 -10.71 -18.33
N VAL A 108 5.05 -11.79 -18.92
CA VAL A 108 4.12 -11.71 -20.06
C VAL A 108 2.78 -11.18 -19.55
N GLU A 109 2.29 -11.71 -18.44
CA GLU A 109 1.07 -11.23 -17.79
C GLU A 109 1.24 -9.79 -17.30
N ALA A 110 2.36 -9.45 -16.64
CA ALA A 110 2.65 -8.06 -16.23
C ALA A 110 2.54 -7.07 -17.39
N ARG A 111 3.14 -7.41 -18.55
CA ARG A 111 3.07 -6.59 -19.77
C ARG A 111 1.63 -6.41 -20.26
N ARG A 112 0.81 -7.46 -20.20
CA ARG A 112 -0.60 -7.42 -20.59
C ARG A 112 -1.42 -6.50 -19.69
N VAL A 113 -1.20 -6.56 -18.38
CA VAL A 113 -2.06 -5.88 -17.40
C VAL A 113 -1.68 -4.44 -17.09
N ILE A 114 -0.42 -4.03 -17.31
CA ILE A 114 0.01 -2.63 -17.12
C ILE A 114 -0.93 -1.61 -17.79
N PRO A 115 -1.25 -1.70 -19.09
CA PRO A 115 -2.16 -0.75 -19.73
C PRO A 115 -3.61 -0.88 -19.22
N LEU A 116 -4.03 -2.06 -18.76
CA LEU A 116 -5.36 -2.28 -18.18
C LEU A 116 -5.51 -1.59 -16.82
N VAL A 117 -4.45 -1.57 -16.01
CA VAL A 117 -4.43 -0.79 -14.76
C VAL A 117 -4.54 0.70 -15.08
N THR A 118 -3.80 1.20 -16.07
CA THR A 118 -3.93 2.59 -16.51
C THR A 118 -5.36 2.91 -16.93
N ALA A 119 -5.99 2.04 -17.73
CA ALA A 119 -7.39 2.19 -18.14
C ALA A 119 -8.37 2.19 -16.94
N ALA A 120 -8.11 1.36 -15.93
CA ALA A 120 -8.92 1.34 -14.71
C ALA A 120 -8.81 2.65 -13.93
N LEU A 121 -7.61 3.24 -13.83
CA LEU A 121 -7.38 4.50 -13.14
C LEU A 121 -7.95 5.70 -13.91
N ASP A 122 -7.92 5.67 -15.24
CA ASP A 122 -8.51 6.69 -16.10
C ASP A 122 -10.02 6.86 -15.85
N ARG A 123 -10.72 5.76 -15.56
CA ARG A 123 -12.15 5.78 -15.18
C ARG A 123 -12.43 6.42 -13.82
N ARG A 124 -11.40 6.71 -13.02
CA ARG A 124 -11.54 7.10 -11.61
C ARG A 124 -10.91 8.45 -11.28
N TRP A 125 -9.83 8.85 -11.95
CA TRP A 125 -9.26 10.20 -11.80
C TRP A 125 -10.03 11.25 -12.62
N ALA A 126 -9.69 12.52 -12.39
CA ALA A 126 -10.23 13.62 -13.17
C ALA A 126 -9.87 13.49 -14.67
N PRO A 127 -10.74 13.98 -15.59
CA PRO A 127 -10.45 13.96 -17.02
C PRO A 127 -9.10 14.60 -17.37
N GLY A 128 -8.35 13.97 -18.26
CA GLY A 128 -7.02 14.44 -18.70
C GLY A 128 -5.86 14.08 -17.76
N GLN A 129 -6.12 13.44 -16.61
CA GLN A 129 -5.05 13.04 -15.70
C GLN A 129 -4.12 11.98 -16.31
N THR A 130 -4.69 11.03 -17.06
CA THR A 130 -3.92 10.01 -17.78
C THR A 130 -3.05 10.64 -18.86
N ASP A 131 -3.59 11.57 -19.64
CA ASP A 131 -2.81 12.30 -20.66
C ASP A 131 -1.65 13.05 -20.01
N HIS A 132 -1.92 13.76 -18.90
CA HIS A 132 -0.91 14.47 -18.14
C HIS A 132 0.20 13.51 -17.65
N LEU A 133 -0.16 12.38 -17.05
CA LEU A 133 0.79 11.34 -16.67
C LEU A 133 1.64 10.88 -17.86
N LEU A 134 1.01 10.56 -18.99
CA LEU A 134 1.70 10.07 -20.18
C LEU A 134 2.67 11.10 -20.77
N THR A 135 2.39 12.41 -20.62
CA THR A 135 3.33 13.47 -21.06
C THR A 135 4.64 13.49 -20.25
N GLN A 136 4.60 13.05 -18.99
CA GLN A 136 5.77 13.00 -18.11
C GLN A 136 6.64 11.75 -18.33
N LEU A 137 6.14 10.75 -19.06
CA LEU A 137 6.86 9.52 -19.36
C LEU A 137 7.64 9.64 -20.69
N PRO A 138 8.82 9.00 -20.80
CA PRO A 138 9.50 8.80 -22.09
C PRO A 138 8.61 8.04 -23.08
N ALA A 139 8.82 8.28 -24.38
CA ALA A 139 8.03 7.67 -25.46
C ALA A 139 7.92 6.14 -25.34
N SER A 140 9.02 5.45 -25.07
CA SER A 140 9.05 3.99 -24.93
C SER A 140 8.17 3.47 -23.77
N LEU A 141 8.07 4.22 -22.66
CA LEU A 141 7.21 3.86 -21.54
C LEU A 141 5.76 4.24 -21.80
N ARG A 142 5.52 5.36 -22.48
CA ARG A 142 4.18 5.79 -22.89
C ARG A 142 3.48 4.73 -23.73
N GLU A 143 4.19 4.13 -24.68
CA GLU A 143 3.65 3.06 -25.53
C GLU A 143 3.23 1.81 -24.76
N LEU A 144 3.87 1.52 -23.63
CA LEU A 144 3.53 0.37 -22.78
C LEU A 144 2.43 0.69 -21.75
N VAL A 145 2.43 1.92 -21.23
CA VAL A 145 1.54 2.34 -20.14
C VAL A 145 0.19 2.85 -20.65
N ALA A 146 0.12 3.38 -21.87
CA ALA A 146 -1.12 3.92 -22.43
C ALA A 146 -2.25 2.86 -22.45
N PRO A 147 -3.50 3.23 -22.11
CA PRO A 147 -4.60 2.29 -21.97
C PRO A 147 -4.90 1.49 -23.25
N ASP A 148 -4.65 2.06 -24.43
CA ASP A 148 -4.88 1.41 -25.72
C ASP A 148 -3.78 0.42 -26.13
N ALA A 149 -2.67 0.34 -25.39
CA ALA A 149 -1.56 -0.54 -25.71
C ALA A 149 -1.92 -2.04 -25.60
N GLY A 150 -2.98 -2.36 -24.85
CA GLY A 150 -3.48 -3.71 -24.64
C GLY A 150 -4.54 -4.20 -25.63
N ALA A 151 -4.99 -3.38 -26.59
CA ALA A 151 -6.05 -3.75 -27.52
C ALA A 151 -5.49 -4.52 -28.74
N PRO A 152 -5.83 -5.83 -28.92
CA PRO A 152 -5.50 -6.53 -30.15
C PRO A 152 -6.48 -6.13 -31.26
N GLY A 153 -6.17 -5.06 -32.01
CA GLY A 153 -6.92 -4.76 -33.24
C GLY A 153 -6.92 -3.31 -33.70
N SER A 154 -5.78 -2.80 -34.20
CA SER A 154 -5.77 -1.68 -35.17
C SER A 154 -4.34 -1.38 -35.66
N ARG A 155 -3.62 -2.41 -36.14
CA ARG A 155 -2.45 -2.20 -37.00
C ARG A 155 -2.47 -3.18 -38.17
N THR A 156 -3.27 -2.86 -39.18
CA THR A 156 -3.23 -3.49 -40.50
C THR A 156 -1.97 -3.05 -41.25
N ARG A 157 -0.98 -3.95 -41.26
CA ARG A 157 -0.12 -4.37 -42.39
C ARG A 157 0.52 -3.30 -43.29
N SER A 158 1.86 -3.24 -43.23
CA SER A 158 2.70 -3.41 -44.42
C SER A 158 3.98 -4.14 -44.01
N GLY A 159 4.17 -5.34 -44.56
CA GLY A 159 5.23 -6.26 -44.16
C GLY A 159 6.45 -6.22 -45.06
N ARG A 160 7.55 -6.78 -44.56
CA ARG A 160 8.45 -7.62 -45.34
C ARG A 160 9.17 -8.62 -44.41
N PRO A 161 9.33 -9.90 -44.82
CA PRO A 161 9.89 -10.93 -43.94
C PRO A 161 11.40 -11.00 -44.07
N VAL A 162 12.08 -11.36 -42.98
CA VAL A 162 13.41 -11.99 -43.03
C VAL A 162 13.38 -13.22 -42.14
N THR A 163 13.72 -14.32 -42.78
CA THR A 163 13.90 -15.68 -42.28
C THR A 163 15.12 -15.76 -41.38
N SER A 164 15.12 -16.63 -40.36
CA SER A 164 16.20 -17.58 -40.02
C SER A 164 15.87 -18.32 -38.73
N ALA A 165 15.93 -19.64 -38.78
CA ALA A 165 16.15 -20.58 -37.68
C ALA A 165 17.23 -21.58 -38.18
N PRO A 166 17.79 -22.49 -37.37
CA PRO A 166 17.89 -22.59 -35.90
C PRO A 166 19.38 -22.71 -35.45
N ASP A 167 19.67 -22.84 -34.15
CA ASP A 167 20.53 -23.90 -33.58
C ASP A 167 20.79 -23.74 -32.07
N ASP A 168 20.66 -24.89 -31.41
CA ASP A 168 21.37 -25.46 -30.26
C ASP A 168 21.33 -24.89 -28.82
N ASP A 169 20.71 -25.73 -27.97
CA ASP A 169 21.26 -26.37 -26.77
C ASP A 169 21.70 -25.48 -25.59
N ALA A 170 20.83 -25.36 -24.59
CA ALA A 170 21.18 -24.93 -23.24
C ALA A 170 20.31 -25.67 -22.19
N PRO A 171 20.89 -26.18 -21.09
CA PRO A 171 20.21 -27.07 -20.16
C PRO A 171 19.24 -26.30 -19.24
N ALA A 172 18.12 -26.95 -18.92
CA ALA A 172 17.08 -26.43 -18.05
C ALA A 172 17.61 -26.10 -16.63
N PRO A 173 17.29 -24.93 -16.05
CA PRO A 173 17.59 -24.66 -14.66
C PRO A 173 16.63 -25.43 -13.75
N THR A 174 17.21 -26.23 -12.85
CA THR A 174 16.52 -26.96 -11.79
C THR A 174 15.93 -25.97 -10.76
N PRO A 175 14.70 -26.18 -10.26
CA PRO A 175 14.09 -25.29 -9.27
C PRO A 175 14.77 -25.44 -7.88
N PRO A 176 15.06 -24.35 -7.15
CA PRO A 176 15.49 -24.48 -5.76
C PRO A 176 14.30 -24.86 -4.88
N ALA A 177 14.44 -26.00 -4.21
CA ALA A 177 13.61 -26.41 -3.09
C ALA A 177 13.58 -25.33 -1.98
N GLY A 178 12.44 -25.14 -1.32
CA GLY A 178 12.39 -24.40 -0.05
C GLY A 178 11.09 -23.66 0.32
N SER A 179 9.91 -24.21 0.04
CA SER A 179 8.61 -23.62 0.44
C SER A 179 8.12 -23.91 1.89
N PRO A 180 8.51 -25.00 2.59
CA PRO A 180 7.92 -25.27 3.92
C PRO A 180 8.60 -24.53 5.09
N GLU A 181 9.90 -24.25 5.03
CA GLU A 181 10.63 -23.62 6.15
C GLU A 181 10.31 -22.12 6.33
N ARG A 182 10.01 -21.41 5.24
CA ARG A 182 9.63 -19.98 5.27
C ARG A 182 8.25 -19.78 5.89
N ILE A 183 7.29 -20.63 5.51
CA ILE A 183 5.93 -20.62 6.05
C ILE A 183 5.99 -20.90 7.55
N GLY A 184 6.70 -21.95 7.97
CA GLY A 184 6.84 -22.27 9.40
C GLY A 184 7.60 -21.20 10.22
N THR A 185 8.44 -20.38 9.60
CA THR A 185 9.14 -19.28 10.28
C THR A 185 8.24 -18.04 10.43
N LEU A 186 7.39 -17.77 9.44
CA LEU A 186 6.42 -16.68 9.51
C LEU A 186 5.34 -16.97 10.56
N GLU A 187 4.81 -18.20 10.59
CA GLU A 187 3.80 -18.62 11.57
C GLU A 187 4.31 -18.49 13.02
N ARG A 188 5.54 -18.93 13.28
CA ARG A 188 6.18 -18.78 14.61
C ARG A 188 6.42 -17.32 14.99
N THR A 189 6.65 -16.45 14.01
CA THR A 189 6.88 -15.02 14.26
C THR A 189 5.57 -14.30 14.59
N VAL A 190 4.49 -14.62 13.86
CA VAL A 190 3.16 -14.06 14.12
C VAL A 190 2.63 -14.53 15.47
N ALA A 191 2.77 -15.82 15.80
CA ALA A 191 2.33 -16.35 17.10
C ALA A 191 3.00 -15.63 18.29
N ARG A 192 4.32 -15.39 18.21
CA ARG A 192 5.06 -14.67 19.26
C ARG A 192 4.64 -13.21 19.41
N LEU A 193 4.26 -12.55 18.32
CA LEU A 193 3.76 -11.18 18.36
C LEU A 193 2.38 -11.11 19.02
N VAL A 194 1.50 -12.06 18.71
CA VAL A 194 0.14 -12.14 19.28
C VAL A 194 0.20 -12.45 20.79
N ASP A 195 1.09 -13.36 21.21
CA ASP A 195 1.29 -13.66 22.64
C ASP A 195 1.84 -12.42 23.39
N ALA A 196 2.83 -11.74 22.82
CA ALA A 196 3.39 -10.54 23.43
C ALA A 196 2.38 -9.39 23.54
N LEU A 197 1.52 -9.22 22.54
CA LEU A 197 0.45 -8.21 22.58
C LEU A 197 -0.63 -8.57 23.61
N SER A 198 -0.95 -9.86 23.73
CA SER A 198 -1.99 -10.34 24.66
C SER A 198 -1.54 -10.23 26.11
N GLU A 199 -0.27 -10.54 26.41
CA GLU A 199 0.32 -10.28 27.74
C GLU A 199 0.37 -8.79 28.06
N LEU A 200 0.66 -7.92 27.08
CA LEU A 200 0.63 -6.48 27.26
C LEU A 200 -0.77 -5.97 27.61
N VAL A 201 -1.78 -6.42 26.86
CA VAL A 201 -3.19 -6.06 27.11
C VAL A 201 -3.63 -6.55 28.49
N ARG A 202 -3.29 -7.78 28.85
CA ARG A 202 -3.63 -8.35 30.15
C ARG A 202 -2.93 -7.65 31.31
N ALA A 203 -1.69 -7.20 31.13
CA ALA A 203 -0.96 -6.40 32.10
C ALA A 203 -1.57 -4.99 32.28
N ILE A 204 -2.15 -4.42 31.22
CA ILE A 204 -2.87 -3.13 31.28
C ILE A 204 -4.22 -3.30 32.01
N GLU A 205 -4.93 -4.39 31.73
CA GLU A 205 -6.24 -4.69 32.35
C GLU A 205 -6.15 -5.08 33.83
N ALA A 206 -5.03 -5.71 34.26
CA ALA A 206 -4.85 -6.15 35.64
C ALA A 206 -4.33 -5.06 36.60
N ALA A 207 -3.99 -3.87 36.11
CA ALA A 207 -3.43 -2.80 36.94
C ALA A 207 -4.52 -1.85 37.48
N PRO A 208 -4.55 -1.55 38.80
CA PRO A 208 -5.55 -0.65 39.36
C PRO A 208 -5.37 0.78 38.82
N ALA A 209 -6.50 1.41 38.48
CA ALA A 209 -6.61 2.59 37.61
C ALA A 209 -5.95 3.90 38.09
N ASN A 210 -5.14 3.91 39.16
CA ASN A 210 -4.63 5.14 39.75
C ASN A 210 -3.10 5.29 39.76
N ASP A 211 -2.36 4.49 38.97
CA ASP A 211 -0.89 4.64 38.88
C ASP A 211 -0.32 4.41 37.46
N ALA A 212 -1.13 4.70 36.43
CA ALA A 212 -0.75 4.52 35.02
C ALA A 212 0.55 5.26 34.63
N ALA A 213 0.85 6.40 35.27
CA ALA A 213 2.05 7.19 35.01
C ALA A 213 3.35 6.52 35.53
N ALA A 214 3.28 5.75 36.62
CA ALA A 214 4.44 5.06 37.19
C ALA A 214 4.90 3.86 36.34
N HIS A 215 4.04 3.38 35.44
CA HIS A 215 4.28 2.17 34.64
C HIS A 215 4.79 2.42 33.22
N VAL A 216 4.66 3.64 32.71
CA VAL A 216 5.19 4.04 31.39
C VAL A 216 6.69 3.75 31.26
N PRO A 217 7.56 4.04 32.26
CA PRO A 217 8.99 3.76 32.14
C PRO A 217 9.33 2.26 32.17
N ARG A 218 8.51 1.43 32.82
CA ARG A 218 8.73 -0.02 32.93
C ARG A 218 8.29 -0.74 31.66
N ALA A 219 7.15 -0.35 31.10
CA ALA A 219 6.71 -0.77 29.77
C ALA A 219 7.72 -0.34 28.69
N TYR A 220 8.27 0.88 28.81
CA TYR A 220 9.31 1.39 27.91
C TYR A 220 10.61 0.55 27.97
N ARG A 221 11.01 0.09 29.16
CA ARG A 221 12.23 -0.74 29.35
C ARG A 221 12.06 -2.20 28.88
N VAL A 222 10.84 -2.70 28.79
CA VAL A 222 10.54 -4.03 28.20
C VAL A 222 10.42 -3.92 26.67
N LEU A 223 9.87 -2.81 26.16
CA LEU A 223 9.68 -2.55 24.72
C LEU A 223 10.95 -2.07 23.99
N THR A 224 11.98 -1.68 24.73
CA THR A 224 13.28 -1.31 24.18
C THR A 224 14.37 -2.16 24.83
N PRO A 225 15.09 -3.03 24.10
CA PRO A 225 16.28 -3.66 24.66
C PRO A 225 17.35 -2.58 24.87
N GLN A 226 17.98 -2.55 26.04
CA GLN A 226 19.08 -1.62 26.33
C GLN A 226 20.28 -1.89 25.39
N PRO A 227 21.03 -0.85 24.99
CA PRO A 227 22.16 -1.00 24.09
C PRO A 227 23.36 -1.57 24.85
N SER A 228 23.56 -2.87 24.74
CA SER A 228 24.78 -3.55 25.20
C SER A 228 25.21 -4.52 24.11
N GLU A 229 25.81 -3.98 23.06
CA GLU A 229 27.13 -4.37 22.53
C GLU A 229 27.39 -3.69 21.16
N PRO A 230 28.51 -2.99 20.97
CA PRO A 230 28.83 -2.36 19.70
C PRO A 230 29.25 -3.43 18.68
N GLY A 231 28.41 -3.67 17.67
CA GLY A 231 28.78 -4.54 16.54
C GLY A 231 27.66 -5.26 15.79
N LYS A 232 26.41 -5.25 16.26
CA LYS A 232 25.27 -5.80 15.49
C LYS A 232 24.19 -4.74 15.26
N ALA A 233 24.05 -4.31 14.02
CA ALA A 233 22.93 -3.48 13.58
C ALA A 233 21.61 -4.27 13.74
N PHE A 234 20.68 -3.76 14.54
CA PHE A 234 19.33 -4.31 14.65
C PHE A 234 18.49 -3.93 13.44
N SER A 235 17.63 -4.84 13.00
CA SER A 235 16.80 -4.69 11.81
C SER A 235 15.69 -3.64 12.03
N ARG A 236 15.45 -2.83 11.00
CA ARG A 236 14.63 -1.61 10.93
C ARG A 236 13.23 -1.71 11.55
N ASN A 237 12.66 -2.92 11.59
CA ASN A 237 11.30 -3.19 12.08
C ASN A 237 11.10 -2.98 13.59
N VAL A 238 12.15 -3.10 14.41
CA VAL A 238 12.02 -2.97 15.87
C VAL A 238 11.91 -1.49 16.29
N VAL A 239 12.54 -0.60 15.53
CA VAL A 239 12.54 0.85 15.79
C VAL A 239 11.17 1.46 15.44
N ASP A 240 10.55 0.99 14.35
CA ASP A 240 9.25 1.48 13.90
C ASP A 240 8.10 1.05 14.83
N ALA A 241 8.19 -0.16 15.40
CA ALA A 241 7.21 -0.66 16.38
C ALA A 241 7.22 0.13 17.70
N ALA A 242 8.40 0.50 18.21
CA ALA A 242 8.54 1.31 19.42
C ALA A 242 8.02 2.74 19.23
N HIS A 243 8.16 3.29 18.01
CA HIS A 243 7.66 4.61 17.68
C HIS A 243 6.12 4.65 17.59
N HIS A 244 5.49 3.55 17.17
CA HIS A 244 4.03 3.47 17.04
C HIS A 244 3.33 3.32 18.40
N ALA A 245 3.90 2.53 19.31
CA ALA A 245 3.39 2.39 20.68
C ALA A 245 3.44 3.71 21.48
N ARG A 246 4.46 4.56 21.23
CA ARG A 246 4.59 5.90 21.82
C ARG A 246 3.41 6.81 21.47
N THR A 247 2.92 6.75 20.24
CA THR A 247 1.83 7.59 19.75
C THR A 247 0.48 7.21 20.38
N LEU A 248 0.28 5.92 20.66
CA LEU A 248 -0.95 5.41 21.27
C LEU A 248 -1.04 5.74 22.76
N LEU A 249 0.07 5.67 23.50
CA LEU A 249 0.09 5.98 24.94
C LEU A 249 -0.08 7.47 25.24
N ALA A 250 0.34 8.36 24.34
CA ALA A 250 0.13 9.80 24.49
C ALA A 250 -1.34 10.22 24.35
N GLY A 251 -2.19 9.39 23.74
CA GLY A 251 -3.63 9.66 23.56
C GLY A 251 -4.51 9.31 24.77
N LEU A 252 -3.97 8.62 25.78
CA LEU A 252 -4.74 8.14 26.94
C LEU A 252 -4.64 9.05 28.18
N GLY A 253 -4.09 10.27 28.04
CA GLY A 253 -3.63 11.12 29.15
C GLY A 253 -4.46 12.35 29.55
N GLU A 254 -5.67 12.59 29.03
CA GLU A 254 -6.46 13.79 29.38
C GLU A 254 -7.70 13.46 30.25
N PRO A 255 -7.73 13.81 31.55
CA PRO A 255 -8.90 13.62 32.40
C PRO A 255 -9.71 14.91 32.65
N GLY A 256 -10.99 14.91 32.27
CA GLY A 256 -12.08 15.58 33.00
C GLY A 256 -12.45 17.05 32.70
N ALA A 257 -13.69 17.27 32.20
CA ALA A 257 -14.55 18.43 32.47
C ALA A 257 -15.98 18.10 31.95
N GLU A 258 -16.84 17.46 32.74
CA GLU A 258 -17.85 18.04 33.65
C GLU A 258 -19.27 17.87 33.06
N VAL A 259 -20.07 17.02 33.73
CA VAL A 259 -21.46 16.66 33.38
C VAL A 259 -22.41 17.59 34.15
N PRO A 260 -23.40 18.26 33.52
CA PRO A 260 -24.40 19.00 34.28
C PRO A 260 -25.36 18.03 34.97
N ARG A 261 -25.42 18.12 36.31
CA ARG A 261 -26.29 17.32 37.19
C ARG A 261 -27.78 17.52 36.89
N ALA A 262 -28.50 16.41 36.70
CA ALA A 262 -29.96 16.38 36.73
C ALA A 262 -30.48 16.73 38.14
N ARG A 263 -31.44 17.65 38.19
CA ARG A 263 -32.14 18.08 39.42
C ARG A 263 -33.18 17.03 39.80
N ALA A 264 -33.06 16.52 41.03
CA ALA A 264 -33.95 15.52 41.63
C ALA A 264 -35.39 16.04 41.86
N PRO A 265 -36.38 15.14 42.01
CA PRO A 265 -37.78 15.49 42.16
C PRO A 265 -38.18 15.68 43.63
N GLY A 266 -39.25 16.44 43.86
CA GLY A 266 -40.06 16.32 45.07
C GLY A 266 -40.99 17.51 45.30
N PRO A 267 -41.82 17.44 46.35
CA PRO A 267 -42.62 16.30 46.80
C PRO A 267 -43.97 16.20 46.08
#